data_AF-A0A447TH25-F1
#
_entry.id   AF-A0A447TH25-F1
#
_cell.length_a   1.000
_cell.length_b   1.000
_cell.length_c   1.000
_cell.angle_alpha   90.00
_cell.angle_beta   90.00
_cell.angle_gamma   90.00
#
_symmetry.space_group_name_H-M   'P 1'
#
loop_
_entity.id
_entity.type
_entity.pdbx_description
1 polymer ?
#
loop_
_entity_poly.entity_id
_entity_poly.type
_entity_poly.pdbx_seq_one_letter_code
_entity_poly.pdbx_strand_id
1 'polypeptide(L)'
;MFQTLEHPRFTVIHALRDGDQAFITWDFHFLYAGRQMSIHGGSHLQFDADGKITLHRDYWDAAEELFEKIPLFGLPVAWLRKKLRVV
;
A
#
# COMPACT_ATOMS: atom_id res chain seq x y z
N MET A 1 3.79 -4.63 10.72
CA MET A 1 3.14 -5.05 9.46
C MET A 1 3.07 -6.58 9.36
N PHE A 2 4.18 -7.31 9.40
CA PHE A 2 4.18 -8.78 9.19
C PHE A 2 3.81 -9.65 10.40
N GLN A 3 3.86 -9.13 11.63
CA GLN A 3 3.54 -9.92 12.84
C GLN A 3 2.03 -10.18 13.02
N THR A 4 1.19 -9.44 12.32
CA THR A 4 -0.27 -9.46 12.44
C THR A 4 -0.98 -9.95 11.18
N LEU A 5 -0.23 -10.23 10.11
CA LEU A 5 -0.77 -10.66 8.83
C LEU A 5 -0.34 -12.11 8.59
N GLU A 6 -1.31 -12.96 8.32
CA GLU A 6 -1.08 -14.36 7.99
C GLU A 6 -0.76 -14.49 6.50
N HIS A 7 0.23 -15.31 6.15
CA HIS A 7 0.68 -15.56 4.77
C HIS A 7 0.91 -14.30 3.88
N PRO A 8 1.68 -13.30 4.34
CA PRO A 8 1.95 -12.11 3.56
C PRO A 8 2.82 -12.43 2.34
N ARG A 9 2.38 -12.01 1.14
CA ARG A 9 3.06 -12.26 -0.13
C ARG A 9 2.94 -11.07 -1.06
N PHE A 10 4.07 -10.57 -1.55
CA PHE A 10 4.12 -9.65 -2.67
C PHE A 10 4.28 -10.42 -3.99
N THR A 11 3.47 -10.09 -4.98
CA THR A 11 3.61 -10.54 -6.36
C THR A 11 3.93 -9.33 -7.22
N VAL A 12 5.14 -9.25 -7.77
CA VAL A 12 5.50 -8.18 -8.73
C VAL A 12 4.81 -8.48 -10.05
N ILE A 13 4.06 -7.50 -10.57
CA ILE A 13 3.26 -7.64 -11.79
C ILE A 13 4.00 -7.04 -12.99
N HIS A 14 4.49 -5.81 -12.85
CA HIS A 14 5.30 -5.14 -13.86
C HIS A 14 6.52 -4.47 -13.23
N ALA A 15 7.59 -4.39 -14.02
CA ALA A 15 8.79 -3.64 -13.68
C ALA A 15 9.21 -2.81 -14.89
N LEU A 16 9.35 -1.51 -14.69
CA LEU A 16 9.90 -0.58 -15.66
C LEU A 16 11.18 -0.01 -15.08
N ARG A 17 12.22 0.08 -15.91
CA ARG A 17 13.48 0.72 -15.55
C ARG A 17 13.78 1.83 -16.54
N ASP A 18 14.22 2.96 -16.02
CA ASP A 18 14.70 4.10 -16.79
C ASP A 18 15.96 4.63 -16.11
N GLY A 19 17.12 4.42 -16.73
CA GLY A 19 18.42 4.80 -16.15
C GLY A 19 18.68 4.19 -14.76
N ASP A 20 18.86 5.10 -13.79
CA ASP A 20 19.13 4.83 -12.37
C ASP A 20 17.85 4.75 -11.51
N GLN A 21 16.67 4.72 -12.14
CA GLN A 21 15.40 4.55 -11.45
C GLN A 21 14.61 3.36 -12.00
N ALA A 22 13.73 2.81 -11.16
CA ALA A 22 12.76 1.82 -11.56
C ALA A 22 11.41 2.08 -10.91
N PHE A 23 10.35 1.69 -11.61
CA PHE A 23 9.02 1.62 -11.05
C PHE A 23 8.50 0.19 -11.16
N ILE A 24 8.10 -0.39 -10.04
CA ILE A 24 7.47 -1.70 -10.01
C ILE A 24 6.01 -1.56 -9.60
N THR A 25 5.14 -2.40 -10.15
CA THR A 25 3.77 -2.59 -9.67
C THR A 25 3.67 -3.95 -9.02
N TRP A 26 2.87 -4.06 -7.97
CA TRP A 26 2.76 -5.28 -7.19
C TRP A 26 1.38 -5.44 -6.58
N ASP A 27 1.04 -6.70 -6.33
CA ASP A 27 -0.09 -7.10 -5.51
C ASP A 27 0.43 -7.64 -4.17
N PHE A 28 -0.05 -7.10 -3.07
CA PHE A 28 0.24 -7.58 -1.72
C PHE A 28 -0.94 -8.39 -1.19
N HIS A 29 -0.79 -9.70 -1.15
CA HIS A 29 -1.78 -10.63 -0.63
C HIS A 29 -1.48 -11.00 0.82
N PHE A 30 -2.52 -11.08 1.63
CA PHE A 30 -2.42 -11.58 3.01
C PHE A 30 -3.79 -12.07 3.51
N LEU A 31 -3.77 -12.82 4.60
CA LEU A 31 -4.96 -13.16 5.37
C LEU A 31 -5.06 -12.24 6.59
N TYR A 32 -6.28 -11.75 6.83
CA TYR A 32 -6.62 -10.97 8.02
C TYR A 32 -7.96 -11.47 8.58
N ALA A 33 -7.96 -11.92 9.84
CA ALA A 33 -9.13 -12.51 10.49
C ALA A 33 -9.83 -13.61 9.66
N GLY A 34 -9.05 -14.49 9.03
CA GLY A 34 -9.54 -15.59 8.19
C GLY A 34 -10.06 -15.16 6.81
N ARG A 35 -9.93 -13.89 6.42
CA ARG A 35 -10.33 -13.38 5.10
C ARG A 35 -9.12 -13.02 4.26
N GLN A 36 -9.19 -13.36 2.97
CA GLN A 36 -8.17 -12.99 2.00
C GLN A 36 -8.32 -11.51 1.62
N MET A 37 -7.20 -10.80 1.68
CA MET A 37 -7.06 -9.39 1.38
C MET A 37 -5.98 -9.19 0.32
N SER A 38 -6.15 -8.18 -0.51
CA SER A 38 -5.19 -7.71 -1.49
C SER A 38 -5.02 -6.20 -1.37
N ILE A 39 -3.80 -5.72 -1.53
CA ILE A 39 -3.50 -4.31 -1.73
C ILE A 39 -2.77 -4.18 -3.05
N HIS A 40 -3.24 -3.29 -3.91
CA HIS A 40 -2.58 -2.94 -5.15
C HIS A 40 -1.69 -1.73 -4.92
N GLY A 41 -0.47 -1.79 -5.44
CA GLY A 41 0.47 -0.70 -5.29
C GLY A 41 1.60 -0.73 -6.30
N GLY A 42 2.50 0.21 -6.12
CA GLY A 42 3.75 0.27 -6.83
C GLY A 42 4.83 0.94 -6.00
N SER A 43 6.08 0.67 -6.35
CA SER A 43 7.23 1.23 -5.66
C SER A 43 8.12 1.93 -6.69
N HIS A 44 8.47 3.18 -6.40
CA HIS A 44 9.52 3.91 -7.10
C HIS A 44 10.84 3.69 -6.38
N LEU A 45 11.84 3.28 -7.13
CA LEU A 45 13.19 2.98 -6.68
C LEU A 45 14.17 3.88 -7.41
N GLN A 46 15.17 4.40 -6.69
CA GLN A 46 16.38 4.96 -7.28
C GLN A 46 17.60 4.18 -6.81
N PHE A 47 18.61 4.10 -7.66
CA PHE A 47 19.80 3.31 -7.45
C PHE A 47 21.05 4.21 -7.50
N ASP A 48 22.06 3.89 -6.69
CA ASP A 48 23.40 4.48 -6.87
C ASP A 48 24.18 3.78 -8.02
N ALA A 49 25.41 4.26 -8.25
CA ALA A 49 26.31 3.69 -9.26
C ALA A 49 26.71 2.23 -8.97
N ASP A 50 26.60 1.78 -7.72
CA ASP A 50 26.85 0.38 -7.32
C ASP A 50 25.58 -0.49 -7.48
N GLY A 51 24.48 0.09 -7.95
CA GLY A 51 23.20 -0.60 -8.13
C GLY A 51 22.42 -0.83 -6.84
N LYS A 52 22.77 -0.16 -5.75
CA LYS A 52 22.04 -0.26 -4.47
C LYS A 52 20.91 0.76 -4.42
N ILE A 53 19.81 0.38 -3.80
CA ILE A 53 18.64 1.25 -3.65
C ILE A 53 18.98 2.39 -2.70
N THR A 54 18.95 3.63 -3.20
CA THR A 54 19.14 4.87 -2.42
C THR A 54 17.82 5.55 -2.07
N LEU A 55 16.78 5.31 -2.86
CA LEU A 55 15.41 5.75 -2.58
C LEU A 55 14.45 4.59 -2.80
N HIS A 56 13.54 4.42 -1.86
CA HIS A 56 12.41 3.51 -1.98
C HIS A 56 11.15 4.24 -1.52
N ARG A 57 10.20 4.45 -2.43
CA ARG A 57 8.91 5.08 -2.14
C ARG A 57 7.76 4.20 -2.62
N ASP A 58 6.88 3.85 -1.70
CA ASP A 58 5.68 3.06 -1.99
C ASP A 58 4.47 3.98 -2.24
N TYR A 59 3.78 3.70 -3.35
CA TYR A 59 2.50 4.26 -3.74
C TYR A 59 1.48 3.14 -3.70
N TRP A 60 0.59 3.16 -2.73
CA TRP A 60 -0.45 2.15 -2.59
C TRP A 60 -1.76 2.85 -2.29
N ASP A 61 -2.84 2.39 -2.91
CA ASP A 61 -4.18 2.86 -2.56
C ASP A 61 -4.64 2.11 -1.31
N ALA A 62 -4.34 2.70 -0.16
CA ALA A 62 -4.84 2.25 1.14
C ALA A 62 -6.36 2.31 1.23
N ALA A 63 -6.96 3.17 0.42
CA ALA A 63 -8.20 3.81 0.78
C ALA A 63 -9.42 3.17 0.15
N GLU A 64 -9.30 2.69 -1.08
CA GLU A 64 -10.45 2.17 -1.82
C GLU A 64 -10.89 0.77 -1.34
N GLU A 65 -9.98 -0.16 -1.05
CA GLU A 65 -10.35 -1.53 -0.64
C GLU A 65 -10.19 -1.86 0.86
N LEU A 66 -9.30 -1.16 1.57
CA LEU A 66 -9.01 -1.46 2.98
C LEU A 66 -9.95 -0.75 3.95
N PHE A 67 -10.30 0.52 3.70
CA PHE A 67 -11.22 1.25 4.58
C PHE A 67 -12.67 0.76 4.47
N GLU A 68 -13.12 0.31 3.30
CA GLU A 68 -14.47 -0.22 3.13
C GLU A 68 -14.68 -1.55 3.89
N LYS A 69 -13.61 -2.34 4.07
CA LYS A 69 -13.66 -3.67 4.71
C LYS A 69 -13.27 -3.67 6.18
N ILE A 70 -12.79 -2.56 6.75
CA ILE A 70 -12.50 -2.43 8.20
C ILE A 70 -13.69 -1.74 8.90
N PRO A 71 -14.54 -2.46 9.64
CA PRO A 71 -15.78 -1.93 10.23
C PRO A 71 -15.59 -0.88 11.34
N LEU A 72 -14.37 -0.45 11.66
CA LEU A 72 -14.08 0.47 12.78
C LEU A 72 -13.55 1.85 12.39
N PHE A 73 -13.30 2.16 11.11
CA PHE A 73 -12.92 3.53 10.70
C PHE A 73 -14.11 4.45 10.38
N GLY A 74 -15.36 3.95 10.43
CA GLY A 74 -16.55 4.75 10.17
C GLY A 74 -16.83 5.84 11.20
N LEU A 75 -16.60 5.59 12.50
CA LEU A 75 -16.95 6.53 13.57
C LEU A 75 -16.01 7.75 13.67
N PRO A 76 -14.67 7.60 13.60
CA PRO A 76 -13.77 8.76 13.70
C PRO A 76 -13.83 9.67 12.46
N VAL A 77 -13.95 9.07 11.26
CA VAL A 77 -14.01 9.84 10.00
C VAL A 77 -15.35 10.55 9.84
N ALA A 78 -16.47 9.93 10.22
CA ALA A 78 -17.78 10.59 10.26
C ALA A 78 -17.80 11.75 11.27
N TRP A 79 -17.17 11.58 12.43
CA TRP A 79 -17.02 12.64 13.43
C TRP A 79 -16.15 13.80 12.92
N LEU A 80 -15.04 13.50 12.25
CA LEU A 80 -14.15 14.52 11.66
C LEU A 80 -14.82 15.27 10.50
N ARG A 81 -15.54 14.58 9.62
CA ARG A 81 -16.36 15.19 8.55
C ARG A 81 -17.43 16.13 9.11
N LYS A 82 -18.06 15.79 10.23
CA LYS A 82 -19.05 16.64 10.90
C LYS A 82 -18.43 17.90 11.52
N LYS A 83 -17.15 17.84 11.92
CA LYS A 83 -16.40 18.95 12.50
C LYS A 83 -15.78 19.89 11.45
N LEU A 84 -15.49 19.36 10.27
CA LEU A 84 -14.89 20.12 9.14
C LEU A 84 -15.93 20.71 8.18
N ARG A 85 -17.23 20.49 8.42
CA ARG A 85 -18.29 21.25 7.76
C ARG A 85 -18.37 22.65 8.39
N VAL A 86 -17.45 23.51 7.99
CA VAL A 86 -17.52 24.95 8.23
C VAL A 86 -18.75 25.49 7.48
N VAL A 87 -19.52 26.34 8.17
CA VAL A 87 -20.68 27.09 7.64
C VAL A 87 -20.25 28.01 6.51
#